data_AF-A0A5C6UNC0-F1
#
_entry.id   AF-A0A5C6UNC0-F1
#
_cell.length_a   1.000
_cell.length_b   1.000
_cell.length_c   1.000
_cell.angle_alpha   90.00
_cell.angle_beta   90.00
_cell.angle_gamma   90.00
#
_symmetry.space_group_name_H-M   'P 1'
#
loop_
_entity.id
_entity.type
_entity.pdbx_description
1 polymer ?
#
loop_
_entity_poly.entity_id
_entity_poly.type
_entity_poly.pdbx_seq_one_letter_code
_entity_poly.pdbx_strand_id
1 'polypeptide(L)'
;MSNRDFIIVSLAAVTLSLGGCVSTIGSVVTAPVKAVGKVADWTTTSQDEADRNRGRKLREREQRLGKLARQRDKYETRCDRGDADACAKVEAIDAEISEEQARPI
;
A
#
# COMPACT_ATOMS: atom_id res chain seq x y z
N MET A 1 -64.35 -36.64 -20.34
CA MET A 1 -63.15 -35.80 -20.15
C MET A 1 -62.32 -35.95 -21.41
N SER A 2 -62.27 -34.88 -22.20
CA SER A 2 -61.79 -34.91 -23.59
C SER A 2 -60.27 -34.81 -23.61
N ASN A 3 -59.60 -35.42 -24.59
CA ASN A 3 -58.14 -35.35 -24.76
C ASN A 3 -57.61 -33.90 -24.87
N ARG A 4 -58.49 -32.93 -25.18
CA ARG A 4 -58.19 -31.49 -25.15
C ARG A 4 -57.92 -30.95 -23.75
N ASP A 5 -58.57 -31.51 -22.73
CA ASP A 5 -58.45 -31.06 -21.34
C ASP A 5 -57.08 -31.48 -20.75
N PHE A 6 -56.56 -32.64 -21.18
CA PHE A 6 -55.27 -33.17 -20.73
C PHE A 6 -54.08 -32.36 -21.27
N ILE A 7 -54.20 -31.85 -22.50
CA ILE A 7 -53.15 -31.04 -23.15
C ILE A 7 -53.03 -29.67 -22.45
N ILE A 8 -54.14 -29.03 -22.09
CA ILE A 8 -54.13 -27.73 -21.42
C ILE A 8 -53.52 -27.83 -20.01
N VAL A 9 -53.81 -28.91 -19.27
CA VAL A 9 -53.22 -29.16 -17.94
C VAL A 9 -51.71 -29.45 -18.04
N SER A 10 -51.28 -30.17 -19.08
CA SER A 10 -49.85 -30.45 -19.31
C SER A 10 -49.04 -29.19 -19.71
N LEU A 11 -49.63 -28.27 -20.46
CA LEU A 11 -48.96 -27.05 -20.90
C LEU A 11 -48.88 -25.99 -19.77
N ALA A 12 -49.84 -25.99 -18.86
CA ALA A 12 -49.81 -25.15 -17.65
C ALA A 12 -48.84 -25.67 -16.56
N ALA A 13 -48.57 -26.98 -16.53
CA ALA A 13 -47.59 -27.56 -15.60
C ALA A 13 -46.15 -27.18 -15.95
N VAL A 14 -45.84 -26.99 -17.24
CA VAL A 14 -44.49 -26.63 -17.71
C VAL A 14 -44.12 -25.18 -17.35
N THR A 15 -45.08 -24.25 -17.33
CA THR A 15 -44.83 -22.85 -16.96
C THR A 15 -44.60 -22.65 -15.46
N LEU A 16 -45.16 -23.52 -14.60
CA LEU A 16 -44.87 -23.49 -13.15
C LEU A 16 -43.50 -24.07 -12.79
N SER A 17 -42.95 -24.99 -13.59
CA SER A 17 -41.59 -25.52 -13.39
C SER A 17 -40.46 -24.54 -13.77
N LEU A 18 -40.78 -23.44 -14.47
CA LEU A 18 -39.83 -22.34 -14.72
C LEU A 18 -39.93 -21.20 -13.69
N GLY A 19 -40.89 -21.26 -12.76
CA GLY A 19 -41.05 -20.27 -11.68
C GLY A 19 -39.99 -20.33 -10.57
N GLY A 20 -39.04 -21.26 -10.64
CA GLY A 20 -38.02 -21.49 -9.61
C GLY A 20 -36.69 -20.74 -9.79
N CYS A 21 -36.52 -19.91 -10.83
CA CYS A 21 -35.23 -19.29 -11.19
C CYS A 21 -35.20 -17.75 -11.10
N VAL A 22 -36.06 -17.12 -10.28
CA VAL A 22 -36.08 -15.64 -10.13
C VAL A 22 -35.93 -15.21 -8.68
N SER A 23 -35.26 -16.02 -7.85
CA SER A 23 -34.97 -15.66 -6.44
C SER A 23 -33.48 -15.57 -6.14
N THR A 24 -32.62 -16.04 -7.04
CA THR A 24 -31.16 -16.14 -6.85
C THR A 24 -30.35 -15.11 -7.63
N ILE A 25 -30.99 -14.08 -8.20
CA ILE A 25 -30.26 -13.00 -8.91
C ILE A 25 -30.00 -11.81 -7.97
N GLY A 26 -30.81 -11.61 -6.92
CA GLY A 26 -30.59 -10.52 -5.96
C GLY A 26 -29.47 -10.77 -4.93
N SER A 27 -29.27 -12.03 -4.53
CA SER A 27 -28.31 -12.42 -3.49
C SER A 27 -26.92 -12.76 -4.03
N VAL A 28 -26.79 -13.11 -5.32
CA VAL A 28 -25.50 -13.39 -5.97
C VAL A 28 -24.75 -12.11 -6.34
N VAL A 29 -25.44 -10.97 -6.47
CA VAL A 29 -24.79 -9.69 -6.83
C VAL A 29 -24.21 -8.98 -5.58
N THR A 30 -24.68 -9.29 -4.38
CA THR A 30 -24.26 -8.60 -3.14
C THR A 30 -23.24 -9.38 -2.29
N ALA A 31 -23.00 -10.66 -2.58
CA ALA A 31 -22.01 -11.48 -1.87
C ALA A 31 -20.54 -11.34 -2.33
N PRO A 32 -20.20 -11.16 -3.63
CA PRO A 32 -18.79 -11.12 -4.03
C PRO A 32 -18.11 -9.80 -3.67
N VAL A 33 -18.85 -8.69 -3.64
CA VAL A 33 -18.30 -7.35 -3.36
C VAL A 33 -17.82 -7.24 -1.90
N LYS A 34 -18.53 -7.87 -0.96
CA LYS A 34 -18.17 -7.84 0.47
C LYS A 34 -16.97 -8.72 0.82
N ALA A 35 -16.80 -9.85 0.13
CA ALA A 35 -15.64 -10.72 0.33
C ALA A 35 -14.37 -10.13 -0.30
N VAL A 36 -14.48 -9.52 -1.48
CA VAL A 36 -13.36 -8.79 -2.14
C VAL A 36 -12.99 -7.53 -1.35
N GLY A 37 -13.96 -6.82 -0.77
CA GLY A 37 -13.71 -5.63 0.04
C GLY A 37 -12.81 -5.90 1.25
N LYS A 38 -12.98 -7.02 1.97
CA LYS A 38 -12.15 -7.34 3.14
C LYS A 38 -10.71 -7.74 2.80
N VAL A 39 -10.47 -8.41 1.67
CA VAL A 39 -9.10 -8.71 1.23
C VAL A 39 -8.41 -7.46 0.70
N ALA A 40 -9.14 -6.60 -0.01
CA ALA A 40 -8.62 -5.31 -0.47
C ALA A 40 -8.26 -4.38 0.72
N ASP A 41 -9.09 -4.32 1.76
CA ASP A 41 -8.85 -3.49 2.95
C ASP A 41 -7.59 -3.91 3.71
N TRP A 42 -7.33 -5.21 3.84
CA TRP A 42 -6.14 -5.68 4.55
C TRP A 42 -4.85 -5.43 3.75
N THR A 43 -4.89 -5.59 2.43
CA THR A 43 -3.75 -5.28 1.56
C THR A 43 -3.50 -3.78 1.41
N THR A 44 -4.53 -2.94 1.51
CA THR A 44 -4.40 -1.47 1.42
C THR A 44 -3.94 -0.86 2.75
N THR A 45 -4.52 -1.30 3.89
CA THR A 45 -4.12 -0.79 5.21
C THR A 45 -2.69 -1.17 5.60
N SER A 46 -2.25 -2.38 5.22
CA SER A 46 -0.85 -2.79 5.40
C SER A 46 0.14 -1.95 4.57
N GLN A 47 -0.28 -1.46 3.40
CA GLN A 47 0.56 -0.60 2.56
C GLN A 47 0.56 0.84 3.06
N ASP A 48 -0.59 1.41 3.44
CA ASP A 48 -0.68 2.76 3.99
C ASP A 48 0.17 2.93 5.26
N GLU A 49 0.20 1.93 6.15
CA GLU A 49 1.02 1.97 7.36
C GLU A 49 2.52 1.80 7.06
N ALA A 50 2.86 0.98 6.05
CA ALA A 50 4.24 0.84 5.58
C ALA A 50 4.75 2.14 4.94
N ASP A 51 3.94 2.82 4.14
CA ASP A 51 4.28 4.08 3.49
C ASP A 51 4.44 5.23 4.49
N ARG A 52 3.58 5.30 5.51
CA ARG A 52 3.74 6.27 6.61
C ARG A 52 5.05 6.05 7.38
N ASN A 53 5.38 4.80 7.67
CA ASN A 53 6.64 4.44 8.35
C ASN A 53 7.86 4.79 7.50
N ARG A 54 7.82 4.46 6.22
CA ARG A 54 8.88 4.80 5.26
C ARG A 54 9.08 6.31 5.16
N GLY A 55 7.98 7.07 5.09
CA GLY A 55 8.03 8.53 5.10
C GLY A 55 8.65 9.12 6.36
N ARG A 56 8.37 8.56 7.55
CA ARG A 56 9.03 8.97 8.80
C ARG A 56 10.53 8.75 8.76
N LYS A 57 10.98 7.54 8.41
CA LYS A 57 12.40 7.19 8.31
C LYS A 57 13.15 8.07 7.31
N LEU A 58 12.52 8.41 6.18
CA LEU A 58 13.11 9.30 5.18
C LEU A 58 13.35 10.71 5.76
N ARG A 59 12.35 11.30 6.45
CA ARG A 59 12.52 12.61 7.10
C ARG A 59 13.59 12.60 8.18
N GLU A 60 13.68 11.53 8.97
CA GLU A 60 14.73 11.39 9.99
C GLU A 60 16.11 11.32 9.37
N ARG A 61 16.25 10.57 8.27
CA ARG A 61 17.48 10.49 7.50
C ARG A 61 17.89 11.84 6.90
N GLU A 62 16.96 12.55 6.28
CA GLU A 62 17.21 13.90 5.73
C GLU A 62 17.65 14.88 6.82
N GLN A 63 17.02 14.82 8.01
CA GLN A 63 17.43 15.63 9.15
C GLN A 63 18.84 15.30 9.63
N ARG A 64 19.20 14.01 9.67
CA ARG A 64 20.55 13.58 10.06
C ARG A 64 21.60 14.04 9.03
N LEU A 65 21.34 13.82 7.74
CA LEU A 65 22.20 14.29 6.66
C LEU A 65 22.36 15.83 6.69
N GLY A 66 21.28 16.57 6.92
CA GLY A 66 21.34 18.03 7.05
C GLY A 66 22.18 18.50 8.24
N LYS A 67 22.14 17.78 9.37
CA LYS A 67 23.00 18.07 10.53
C LYS A 67 24.47 17.78 10.23
N LEU A 68 24.77 16.66 9.56
CA LEU A 68 26.14 16.31 9.19
C LEU A 68 26.72 17.31 8.17
N ALA A 69 25.96 17.67 7.14
CA ALA A 69 26.37 18.68 6.16
C ALA A 69 26.74 20.01 6.83
N ARG A 70 25.89 20.54 7.72
CA ARG A 70 26.19 21.76 8.48
C ARG A 70 27.44 21.66 9.34
N GLN A 71 27.70 20.48 9.91
CA GLN A 71 28.91 20.25 10.71
C GLN A 71 30.15 20.21 9.82
N ARG A 72 30.07 19.51 8.69
CA ARG A 72 31.13 19.49 7.69
C ARG A 72 31.50 20.90 7.25
N ASP A 73 30.53 21.69 6.79
CA ASP A 73 30.76 23.06 6.31
C ASP A 73 31.44 23.93 7.39
N LYS A 74 31.08 23.73 8.67
CA LYS A 74 31.70 24.44 9.80
C LYS A 74 33.18 24.10 9.97
N TYR A 75 33.56 22.85 9.77
CA TYR A 75 34.96 22.39 9.89
C TYR A 75 35.75 22.60 8.60
N GLU A 76 35.10 22.56 7.44
CA GLU A 76 35.69 22.81 6.12
C GLU A 76 36.36 24.19 6.09
N THR A 77 35.67 25.24 6.51
CA THR A 77 36.28 26.58 6.55
C THR A 77 37.49 26.66 7.51
N ARG A 78 37.59 25.79 8.51
CA ARG A 78 38.76 25.74 9.42
C ARG A 78 39.89 24.94 8.81
N CYS A 79 39.57 23.82 8.15
CA CYS A 79 40.51 23.03 7.38
C CYS A 79 41.17 23.89 6.29
N ASP A 80 40.39 24.69 5.55
CA ASP A 80 40.88 25.62 4.53
C ASP A 80 41.88 26.66 5.07
N ARG A 81 41.83 26.95 6.38
CA ARG A 81 42.77 27.85 7.06
C ARG A 81 44.01 27.14 7.61
N GLY A 82 44.15 25.83 7.37
CA GLY A 82 45.29 25.02 7.79
C GLY A 82 45.14 24.31 9.14
N ASP A 83 43.93 24.25 9.72
CA ASP A 83 43.67 23.47 10.94
C ASP A 83 43.59 21.97 10.61
N ALA A 84 44.67 21.23 10.90
CA ALA A 84 44.77 19.80 10.62
C ALA A 84 43.71 18.96 11.35
N ASP A 85 43.36 19.32 12.58
CA ASP A 85 42.31 18.62 13.35
C ASP A 85 40.93 18.85 12.74
N ALA A 86 40.69 20.05 12.19
CA ALA A 86 39.46 20.33 11.46
C ALA A 86 39.38 19.53 10.15
N CYS A 87 40.49 19.38 9.42
CA CYS A 87 40.54 18.54 8.21
C CYS A 87 40.19 17.08 8.53
N ALA A 88 40.78 16.50 9.57
CA ALA A 88 40.45 15.14 9.99
C ALA A 88 38.96 14.98 10.36
N LYS A 89 38.35 16.01 10.95
CA LYS A 89 36.90 16.00 11.25
C LYS A 89 36.03 16.07 9.99
N VAL A 90 36.42 16.84 8.98
CA VAL A 90 35.71 16.90 7.70
C VAL A 90 35.66 15.50 7.08
N GLU A 91 36.81 14.83 6.98
CA GLU A 91 36.89 13.47 6.42
C GLU A 91 36.03 12.47 7.19
N ALA A 92 36.06 12.51 8.53
CA ALA A 92 35.21 11.65 9.36
C ALA A 92 33.72 11.92 9.12
N ILE A 93 33.32 13.19 9.01
CA ILE A 93 31.93 13.56 8.75
C ILE A 93 31.51 13.16 7.33
N ASP A 94 32.37 13.29 6.33
CA ASP A 94 32.08 12.84 4.96
C ASP A 94 31.91 11.33 4.88
N ALA A 95 32.70 10.56 5.63
CA ALA A 95 32.49 9.13 5.79
C ALA A 95 31.10 8.84 6.39
N GLU A 96 30.72 9.51 7.49
CA GLU A 96 29.39 9.37 8.08
C GLU A 96 28.26 9.74 7.10
N ILE A 97 28.42 10.83 6.33
CA ILE A 97 27.43 11.23 5.31
C ILE A 97 27.27 10.12 4.27
N SER A 98 28.37 9.54 3.79
CA SER A 98 28.34 8.48 2.79
C SER A 98 27.63 7.22 3.31
N GLU A 99 27.89 6.84 4.56
CA GLU A 99 27.24 5.70 5.22
C GLU A 99 25.74 5.94 5.39
N GLU A 100 25.35 7.13 5.84
CA GLU A 100 23.95 7.53 5.96
C GLU A 100 23.24 7.53 4.60
N GLN A 101 23.92 7.94 3.53
CA GLN A 101 23.45 7.92 2.14
C GLN A 101 23.39 6.50 1.53
N ALA A 102 24.17 5.55 2.04
CA ALA A 102 24.11 4.15 1.65
C ALA A 102 23.05 3.35 2.44
N ARG A 103 22.60 3.85 3.60
CA ARG A 103 21.66 3.11 4.46
C ARG A 103 20.29 2.89 3.77
N PRO A 104 19.79 1.64 3.69
CA PRO A 104 18.44 1.35 3.20
C PRO A 104 17.35 1.85 4.15
N ILE A 105 16.16 2.17 3.61
CA ILE A 105 15.02 2.77 4.33
C ILE A 105 13.86 1.79 4.45
#